data_AF-A0A4V5MWF4-F1
#
_entry.id   AF-A0A4V5MWF4-F1
#
_cell.length_a   1.000
_cell.length_b   1.000
_cell.length_c   1.000
_cell.angle_alpha   90.00
_cell.angle_beta   90.00
_cell.angle_gamma   90.00
#
_symmetry.space_group_name_H-M   'P 1'
#
loop_
_entity.id
_entity.type
_entity.pdbx_description
1 polymer ?
#
loop_
_entity_poly.entity_id
_entity_poly.type
_entity_poly.pdbx_seq_one_letter_code
_entity_poly.pdbx_strand_id
1 'polypeptide(L)'
;MTTPTGSACVTHGYAFASAASWDRTSLTTTTGATDCADVTDTTVETTTHTYDSADRITDAGYTYDTFGRTLTTPDTTLTYYVNDLASSEATSTSKQTWSLDADHRLASTVNATSSDSGSTWTTSGTTVNHYADDTDSPTRTAKSSGTITRNVGDLSGGLAATTSATGDTTLQLADLHGDIGVTLAVSTGAANSYNYDEYGNTTNPSRYGWLGSAQRASDTPTGLTLMGLRLYSPATGRFLQTDPVSGASANGYDYCNGDPINCTDLDGQCPKFISHPIASAACKAATNGTEYLIVVAGEAFCAAVLTEILPVCSGIVTGTASAASYFVETRWDGGFSWGTAIEDFVSAAIAGGIGGAVAKKFFKTSSGKKFLNKAGKLLIGLGTKIDSAVHRIAGKHIKIGRAKLVNKLRKMVK
;
A
#
# COMPACT_ATOMS: atom_id res chain seq x y z
N MET A 1 -2.64 -24.97 -1.88
CA MET A 1 -1.39 -25.73 -2.02
C MET A 1 -1.55 -27.03 -1.26
N THR A 2 -1.36 -28.18 -1.92
CA THR A 2 -1.16 -29.45 -1.20
C THR A 2 0.22 -29.40 -0.59
N THR A 3 0.31 -29.24 0.74
CA THR A 3 1.56 -29.43 1.48
C THR A 3 2.09 -30.83 1.14
N PRO A 4 3.36 -30.97 0.72
CA PRO A 4 3.94 -32.30 0.54
C PRO A 4 3.84 -33.04 1.87
N THR A 5 3.24 -34.23 1.85
CA THR A 5 3.16 -35.12 3.01
C THR A 5 4.55 -35.26 3.65
N GLY A 6 4.70 -34.86 4.92
CA GLY A 6 5.97 -34.89 5.66
C GLY A 6 6.73 -33.55 5.76
N SER A 7 6.13 -32.42 5.35
CA SER A 7 6.68 -31.09 5.64
C SER A 7 6.09 -30.55 6.93
N ALA A 8 6.93 -29.94 7.79
CA ALA A 8 6.48 -29.29 9.01
C ALA A 8 5.35 -28.29 8.72
N CYS A 9 4.24 -28.38 9.44
CA CYS A 9 3.18 -27.40 9.35
C CYS A 9 3.47 -26.25 10.32
N VAL A 10 3.45 -25.02 9.82
CA VAL A 10 3.60 -23.82 10.64
C VAL A 10 2.28 -23.06 10.63
N THR A 11 1.80 -22.67 11.81
CA THR A 11 0.63 -21.81 11.97
C THR A 11 0.98 -20.61 12.84
N HIS A 12 0.42 -19.45 12.48
CA HIS A 12 0.61 -18.20 13.21
C HIS A 12 -0.69 -17.73 13.86
N GLY A 13 -0.62 -17.41 15.14
CA GLY A 13 -1.69 -16.77 15.91
C GLY A 13 -1.28 -15.36 16.32
N TYR A 14 -2.15 -14.38 16.08
CA TYR A 14 -1.88 -12.98 16.41
C TYR A 14 -2.88 -12.47 17.44
N ALA A 15 -2.39 -11.75 18.45
CA ALA A 15 -3.23 -11.01 19.38
C ALA A 15 -3.04 -9.51 19.20
N PHE A 16 -4.14 -8.77 19.38
CA PHE A 16 -4.16 -7.31 19.24
C PHE A 16 -4.68 -6.65 20.51
N ALA A 17 -4.08 -5.51 20.91
CA ALA A 17 -4.39 -4.83 22.16
C ALA A 17 -5.86 -4.40 22.27
N SER A 18 -6.41 -3.84 21.18
CA SER A 18 -7.82 -3.43 21.12
C SER A 18 -8.26 -3.18 19.68
N ALA A 19 -9.58 -3.16 19.45
CA ALA A 19 -10.17 -2.74 18.17
C ALA A 19 -9.90 -1.26 17.82
N ALA A 20 -9.35 -0.47 18.76
CA ALA A 20 -9.09 0.95 18.60
C ALA A 20 -7.64 1.25 18.20
N SER A 21 -6.66 0.49 18.70
CA SER A 21 -5.24 0.71 18.39
C SER A 21 -4.68 -0.29 17.39
N TRP A 22 -5.22 -1.51 17.31
CA TRP A 22 -4.70 -2.55 16.40
C TRP A 22 -3.21 -2.86 16.58
N ASP A 23 -2.65 -2.59 17.75
CA ASP A 23 -1.28 -2.98 18.06
C ASP A 23 -1.18 -4.48 18.26
N ARG A 24 -0.26 -5.13 17.54
CA ARG A 24 -0.03 -6.57 17.59
C ARG A 24 0.77 -6.94 18.83
N THR A 25 0.07 -7.24 19.93
CA THR A 25 0.69 -7.53 21.23
C THR A 25 1.39 -8.89 21.29
N SER A 26 1.00 -9.84 20.46
CA SER A 26 1.71 -11.12 20.38
C SER A 26 1.64 -11.79 19.01
N LEU A 27 2.69 -12.55 18.71
CA LEU A 27 2.74 -13.57 17.67
C LEU A 27 3.04 -14.91 18.35
N THR A 28 2.21 -15.91 18.11
CA THR A 28 2.40 -17.29 18.52
C THR A 28 2.64 -18.15 17.29
N THR A 29 3.79 -18.80 17.20
CA THR A 29 4.15 -19.71 16.12
C THR A 29 4.06 -21.14 16.64
N THR A 30 3.20 -21.93 16.01
CA THR A 30 3.07 -23.36 16.31
C THR A 30 3.59 -24.17 15.12
N THR A 31 4.61 -24.98 15.36
CA THR A 31 5.22 -25.86 14.35
C THR A 31 4.91 -27.31 14.68
N GLY A 32 4.15 -28.00 13.83
CA GLY A 32 3.90 -29.44 13.90
C GLY A 32 4.84 -30.22 12.98
N ALA A 33 5.35 -31.37 13.44
CA ALA A 33 6.38 -32.13 12.74
C ALA A 33 5.90 -32.82 11.44
N THR A 34 4.62 -33.18 11.35
CA THR A 34 4.09 -34.07 10.29
C THR A 34 2.88 -33.50 9.56
N ASP A 35 1.98 -32.79 10.24
CA ASP A 35 0.83 -32.09 9.66
C ASP A 35 0.30 -30.98 10.59
N CYS A 36 -0.78 -30.30 10.16
CA CYS A 36 -1.46 -29.25 10.93
C CYS A 36 -2.56 -29.77 11.87
N ALA A 37 -2.73 -31.09 11.96
CA ALA A 37 -3.81 -31.74 12.70
C ALA A 37 -3.32 -32.40 14.00
N ASP A 38 -2.06 -32.82 14.05
CA ASP A 38 -1.45 -33.48 15.19
C ASP A 38 -0.83 -32.46 16.15
N VAL A 39 -1.39 -32.39 17.37
CA VAL A 39 -0.92 -31.51 18.45
C VAL A 39 0.15 -32.16 19.33
N THR A 40 0.42 -33.46 19.15
CA THR A 40 1.27 -34.23 20.07
C THR A 40 2.78 -34.00 19.90
N ASP A 41 3.18 -33.45 18.75
CA ASP A 41 4.58 -33.08 18.43
C ASP A 41 4.64 -31.64 17.89
N THR A 42 4.18 -30.70 18.72
CA THR A 42 4.15 -29.27 18.39
C THR A 42 5.13 -28.47 19.25
N THR A 43 5.92 -27.62 18.61
CA THR A 43 6.70 -26.58 19.29
C THR A 43 5.94 -25.25 19.20
N VAL A 44 5.79 -24.57 20.33
CA VAL A 44 5.10 -23.28 20.42
C VAL A 44 6.07 -22.22 20.90
N GLU A 45 6.31 -21.21 20.06
CA GLU A 45 7.04 -20.01 20.43
C GLU A 45 6.08 -18.83 20.48
N THR A 46 6.29 -17.90 21.42
CA THR A 46 5.49 -16.68 21.51
C THR A 46 6.39 -15.48 21.73
N THR A 47 6.24 -14.50 20.85
CA THR A 47 6.86 -13.18 20.97
C THR A 47 5.78 -12.18 21.36
N THR A 48 6.12 -11.27 22.27
CA THR A 48 5.21 -10.23 22.76
C THR A 48 5.83 -8.85 22.63
N HIS A 49 4.99 -7.86 22.36
CA HIS A 49 5.39 -6.46 22.27
C HIS A 49 4.50 -5.58 23.15
N THR A 50 5.10 -4.52 23.68
CA THR A 50 4.40 -3.47 24.42
C THR A 50 4.35 -2.18 23.63
N TYR A 51 3.33 -1.35 23.86
CA TYR A 51 3.09 -0.13 23.10
C TYR A 51 2.74 1.05 23.99
N ASP A 52 3.14 2.25 23.58
CA ASP A 52 2.70 3.49 24.21
C ASP A 52 1.42 4.04 23.59
N SER A 53 0.94 5.19 24.08
CA SER A 53 -0.30 5.82 23.61
C SER A 53 -0.23 6.38 22.18
N ALA A 54 0.94 6.36 21.55
CA ALA A 54 1.16 6.74 20.16
C ALA A 54 1.42 5.51 19.27
N ASP A 55 1.07 4.32 19.76
CA ASP A 55 1.18 3.04 19.04
C ASP A 55 2.64 2.66 18.71
N ARG A 56 3.61 3.19 19.46
CA ARG A 56 5.06 2.90 19.31
C ARG A 56 5.46 1.74 20.19
N ILE A 57 6.33 0.86 19.70
CA ILE A 57 6.87 -0.27 20.49
C ILE A 57 7.71 0.26 21.65
N THR A 58 7.48 -0.22 22.86
CA THR A 58 8.21 0.20 24.07
C THR A 58 9.20 -0.85 24.58
N ASP A 59 9.46 -1.88 23.79
CA ASP A 59 10.40 -2.94 24.12
C ASP A 59 11.84 -2.41 24.19
N ALA A 60 12.70 -3.13 24.92
CA ALA A 60 14.10 -2.75 25.07
C ALA A 60 14.80 -2.63 23.70
N GLY A 61 15.58 -1.57 23.51
CA GLY A 61 16.30 -1.28 22.27
C GLY A 61 15.54 -0.38 21.28
N TYR A 62 14.23 -0.21 21.45
CA TYR A 62 13.45 0.74 20.64
C TYR A 62 13.63 2.18 21.12
N THR A 63 13.98 3.08 20.20
CA THR A 63 13.97 4.53 20.45
C THR A 63 13.38 5.27 19.27
N TYR A 64 12.89 6.48 19.52
CA TYR A 64 12.18 7.28 18.54
C TYR A 64 12.63 8.73 18.61
N ASP A 65 12.55 9.42 17.47
CA ASP A 65 12.65 10.88 17.46
C ASP A 65 11.33 11.56 17.83
N THR A 66 11.33 12.89 17.80
CA THR A 66 10.15 13.71 18.12
C THR A 66 9.00 13.57 17.13
N PHE A 67 9.26 13.07 15.93
CA PHE A 67 8.25 12.80 14.90
C PHE A 67 7.73 11.36 14.97
N GLY A 68 8.25 10.55 15.89
CA GLY A 68 7.86 9.14 16.05
C GLY A 68 8.56 8.19 15.09
N ARG A 69 9.61 8.62 14.37
CA ARG A 69 10.38 7.70 13.52
C ARG A 69 11.32 6.87 14.38
N THR A 70 11.40 5.58 14.12
CA THR A 70 12.26 4.65 14.89
C THR A 70 13.73 4.97 14.64
N LEU A 71 14.47 5.39 15.66
CA LEU A 71 15.91 5.65 15.56
C LEU A 71 16.74 4.39 15.81
N THR A 72 16.28 3.53 16.70
CA THR A 72 16.93 2.25 17.00
C THR A 72 15.90 1.16 17.18
N THR A 73 16.27 -0.06 16.80
CA THR A 73 15.68 -1.32 17.25
C THR A 73 16.78 -2.10 18.00
N PRO A 74 16.52 -3.29 18.55
CA PRO A 74 17.56 -4.10 19.20
C PRO A 74 18.81 -4.33 18.32
N ASP A 75 18.63 -4.48 17.01
CA ASP A 75 19.69 -4.93 16.10
C ASP A 75 20.13 -3.86 15.08
N THR A 76 19.42 -2.73 14.99
CA THR A 76 19.69 -1.72 13.97
C THR A 76 19.54 -0.28 14.45
N THR A 77 20.27 0.61 13.78
CA THR A 77 20.16 2.06 13.89
C THR A 77 19.71 2.64 12.56
N LEU A 78 18.78 3.58 12.62
CA LEU A 78 18.13 4.17 11.47
C LEU A 78 18.32 5.69 11.47
N THR A 79 18.52 6.26 10.30
CA THR A 79 18.55 7.71 10.12
C THR A 79 17.63 8.12 8.98
N TYR A 80 17.16 9.36 9.04
CA TYR A 80 16.17 9.89 8.13
C TYR A 80 16.58 11.26 7.62
N TYR A 81 16.15 11.57 6.41
CA TYR A 81 16.17 12.91 5.87
C TYR A 81 15.14 13.82 6.56
N VAL A 82 15.21 15.12 6.28
CA VAL A 82 14.27 16.12 6.80
C VAL A 82 12.86 16.00 6.19
N ASN A 83 12.72 15.24 5.09
CA ASN A 83 11.45 14.93 4.42
C ASN A 83 10.94 13.51 4.79
N ASP A 84 11.38 12.97 5.93
CA ASP A 84 10.99 11.68 6.50
C ASP A 84 11.44 10.42 5.77
N LEU A 85 12.03 10.51 4.57
CA LEU A 85 12.59 9.35 3.88
C LEU A 85 13.82 8.79 4.61
N ALA A 86 13.98 7.46 4.55
CA ALA A 86 15.13 6.78 5.13
C ALA A 86 16.44 7.23 4.46
N SER A 87 17.45 7.50 5.27
CA SER A 87 18.80 7.88 4.82
C SER A 87 19.82 6.77 5.08
N SER A 88 19.72 6.04 6.18
CA SER A 88 20.58 4.88 6.41
C SER A 88 19.98 3.86 7.36
N GLU A 89 20.45 2.63 7.23
CA GLU A 89 20.29 1.53 8.18
C GLU A 89 21.68 0.97 8.50
N ALA A 90 21.97 0.74 9.79
CA ALA A 90 23.22 0.15 10.21
C ALA A 90 23.04 -0.84 11.38
N THR A 91 23.59 -2.03 11.21
CA THR A 91 23.85 -3.00 12.27
C THR A 91 25.28 -2.79 12.81
N SER A 92 25.78 -3.70 13.64
CA SER A 92 27.17 -3.67 14.10
C SER A 92 28.20 -4.00 13.00
N THR A 93 27.78 -4.64 11.91
CA THR A 93 28.70 -5.14 10.87
C THR A 93 28.38 -4.64 9.47
N SER A 94 27.14 -4.22 9.21
CA SER A 94 26.66 -3.86 7.88
C SER A 94 25.90 -2.55 7.92
N LYS A 95 26.12 -1.71 6.91
CA LYS A 95 25.43 -0.43 6.74
C LYS A 95 25.00 -0.23 5.31
N GLN A 96 23.78 0.24 5.13
CA GLN A 96 23.30 0.82 3.88
C GLN A 96 23.02 2.31 4.07
N THR A 97 23.46 3.11 3.10
CA THR A 97 23.11 4.53 3.01
C THR A 97 22.42 4.75 1.67
N TRP A 98 21.25 5.37 1.70
CA TRP A 98 20.46 5.66 0.53
C TRP A 98 20.55 7.15 0.20
N SER A 99 20.78 7.48 -1.06
CA SER A 99 20.72 8.85 -1.57
C SER A 99 19.50 9.00 -2.47
N LEU A 100 18.92 10.20 -2.46
CA LEU A 100 17.72 10.53 -3.22
C LEU A 100 18.06 11.22 -4.55
N ASP A 101 17.21 11.06 -5.56
CA ASP A 101 17.20 11.92 -6.73
C ASP A 101 16.38 13.20 -6.48
N ALA A 102 16.24 14.04 -7.51
CA ALA A 102 15.48 15.28 -7.43
C ALA A 102 13.97 15.07 -7.21
N ASP A 103 13.44 13.89 -7.55
CA ASP A 103 12.04 13.51 -7.33
C ASP A 103 11.85 12.79 -5.98
N HIS A 104 12.90 12.78 -5.14
CA HIS A 104 12.94 12.10 -3.84
C HIS A 104 12.78 10.58 -3.90
N ARG A 105 13.19 9.93 -4.99
CA ARG A 105 13.29 8.47 -5.10
C ARG A 105 14.68 8.00 -4.72
N LEU A 106 14.81 6.74 -4.32
CA LEU A 106 16.09 6.14 -3.96
C LEU A 106 17.01 5.98 -5.18
N ALA A 107 17.87 6.95 -5.43
CA ALA A 107 18.77 6.99 -6.59
C ALA A 107 19.95 6.03 -6.46
N SER A 108 20.52 5.91 -5.26
CA SER A 108 21.69 5.04 -5.05
C SER A 108 21.77 4.51 -3.63
N THR A 109 22.29 3.30 -3.51
CA THR A 109 22.60 2.64 -2.24
C THR A 109 24.10 2.43 -2.13
N VAL A 110 24.71 2.89 -1.04
CA VAL A 110 26.08 2.57 -0.67
C VAL A 110 26.04 1.52 0.45
N ASN A 111 26.66 0.36 0.19
CA ASN A 111 26.88 -0.68 1.17
C ASN A 111 28.25 -0.49 1.81
N ALA A 112 28.31 -0.65 3.12
CA ALA A 112 29.56 -0.61 3.88
C ALA A 112 29.58 -1.73 4.93
N THR A 113 30.77 -2.17 5.29
CA THR A 113 31.02 -3.15 6.35
C THR A 113 31.87 -2.56 7.47
N SER A 114 31.74 -3.12 8.66
CA SER A 114 32.53 -2.79 9.84
C SER A 114 33.04 -4.07 10.50
N SER A 115 34.28 -4.01 11.00
CA SER A 115 34.91 -5.05 11.83
C SER A 115 35.07 -4.61 13.29
N ASP A 116 34.61 -3.41 13.63
CA ASP A 116 34.78 -2.74 14.93
C ASP A 116 33.44 -2.25 15.51
N SER A 117 32.40 -3.08 15.32
CA SER A 117 31.05 -2.86 15.83
C SER A 117 30.43 -1.51 15.44
N GLY A 118 30.64 -1.12 14.17
CA GLY A 118 30.07 0.10 13.58
C GLY A 118 30.84 1.39 13.86
N SER A 119 32.03 1.30 14.47
CA SER A 119 32.87 2.48 14.75
C SER A 119 33.51 3.05 13.47
N THR A 120 33.97 2.17 12.57
CA THR A 120 34.56 2.51 11.28
C THR A 120 33.84 1.77 10.16
N TRP A 121 33.52 2.48 9.08
CA TRP A 121 32.79 1.93 7.94
C TRP A 121 33.65 1.94 6.67
N THR A 122 33.82 0.76 6.06
CA THR A 122 34.49 0.60 4.76
C THR A 122 33.46 0.31 3.68
N THR A 123 33.44 1.09 2.59
CA THR A 123 32.50 0.86 1.48
C THR A 123 32.81 -0.46 0.79
N SER A 124 31.81 -1.34 0.70
CA SER A 124 31.88 -2.65 0.05
C SER A 124 31.27 -2.67 -1.35
N GLY A 125 30.41 -1.70 -1.67
CA GLY A 125 29.87 -1.55 -3.02
C GLY A 125 28.80 -0.48 -3.12
N THR A 126 28.50 -0.07 -4.34
CA THR A 126 27.44 0.90 -4.65
C THR A 126 26.48 0.32 -5.67
N THR A 127 25.19 0.62 -5.54
CA THR A 127 24.17 0.33 -6.54
C THR A 127 23.49 1.63 -6.93
N VAL A 128 23.32 1.88 -8.22
CA VAL A 128 22.58 3.01 -8.78
C VAL A 128 21.30 2.49 -9.43
N ASN A 129 20.18 3.13 -9.11
CA ASN A 129 18.88 2.87 -9.70
C ASN A 129 18.65 3.80 -10.89
N HIS A 130 18.07 3.27 -11.96
CA HIS A 130 17.68 4.03 -13.14
C HIS A 130 16.17 3.85 -13.39
N TYR A 131 15.48 4.97 -13.52
CA TYR A 131 14.04 5.07 -13.71
C TYR A 131 13.72 5.50 -15.15
N ALA A 132 12.64 4.97 -15.72
CA ALA A 132 12.16 5.34 -17.06
C ALA A 132 10.86 6.16 -17.02
N ASP A 133 10.27 6.31 -15.83
CA ASP A 133 9.02 7.03 -15.57
C ASP A 133 9.08 7.67 -14.17
N ASP A 134 7.96 8.22 -13.71
CA ASP A 134 7.83 8.91 -12.42
C ASP A 134 7.55 7.95 -11.25
N THR A 135 7.53 6.63 -11.49
CA THR A 135 7.37 5.65 -10.41
C THR A 135 8.65 5.53 -9.59
N ASP A 136 8.54 4.90 -8.42
CA ASP A 136 9.68 4.55 -7.56
C ASP A 136 10.26 3.15 -7.84
N SER A 137 9.82 2.51 -8.93
CA SER A 137 10.29 1.20 -9.37
C SER A 137 11.37 1.35 -10.45
N PRO A 138 12.64 0.96 -10.17
CA PRO A 138 13.71 1.14 -11.15
C PRO A 138 13.55 0.19 -12.34
N THR A 139 13.71 0.69 -13.56
CA THR A 139 13.79 -0.15 -14.77
C THR A 139 15.12 -0.90 -14.85
N ARG A 140 16.18 -0.37 -14.23
CA ARG A 140 17.51 -0.98 -14.20
C ARG A 140 18.28 -0.61 -12.95
N THR A 141 19.13 -1.52 -12.49
CA THR A 141 20.17 -1.23 -11.49
C THR A 141 21.57 -1.46 -12.06
N ALA A 142 22.53 -0.69 -11.57
CA ALA A 142 23.95 -0.79 -11.92
C ALA A 142 24.80 -0.83 -10.66
N LYS A 143 25.56 -1.90 -10.47
CA LYS A 143 26.47 -2.05 -9.33
C LYS A 143 27.88 -1.56 -9.67
N SER A 144 28.63 -1.10 -8.68
CA SER A 144 30.05 -0.71 -8.83
C SER A 144 30.94 -1.87 -9.27
N SER A 145 30.49 -3.13 -9.12
CA SER A 145 31.12 -4.32 -9.69
C SER A 145 31.00 -4.42 -11.22
N GLY A 146 30.22 -3.55 -11.86
CA GLY A 146 29.86 -3.63 -13.28
C GLY A 146 28.62 -4.49 -13.57
N THR A 147 28.04 -5.15 -12.55
CA THR A 147 26.81 -5.93 -12.70
C THR A 147 25.63 -5.03 -13.03
N ILE A 148 24.95 -5.34 -14.14
CA ILE A 148 23.73 -4.66 -14.57
C ILE A 148 22.56 -5.64 -14.50
N THR A 149 21.46 -5.19 -13.91
CA THR A 149 20.18 -5.90 -13.92
C THR A 149 19.11 -4.99 -14.50
N ARG A 150 18.39 -5.44 -15.52
CA ARG A 150 17.22 -4.74 -16.07
C ARG A 150 15.97 -5.48 -15.64
N ASN A 151 14.97 -4.75 -15.14
CA ASN A 151 13.69 -5.29 -14.72
C ASN A 151 12.73 -5.26 -15.91
N VAL A 152 12.07 -6.37 -16.18
CA VAL A 152 11.12 -6.55 -17.28
C VAL A 152 9.75 -6.81 -16.68
N GLY A 153 8.79 -5.94 -17.00
CA GLY A 153 7.42 -6.05 -16.54
C GLY A 153 6.59 -7.06 -17.36
N ASP A 154 5.56 -7.62 -16.75
CA ASP A 154 4.49 -8.35 -17.42
C ASP A 154 3.44 -7.40 -18.01
N LEU A 155 2.37 -7.96 -18.57
CA LEU A 155 1.25 -7.21 -19.16
C LEU A 155 0.43 -6.41 -18.13
N SER A 156 0.53 -6.74 -16.84
CA SER A 156 -0.05 -5.99 -15.73
C SER A 156 0.91 -4.98 -15.09
N GLY A 157 2.16 -4.90 -15.56
CA GLY A 157 3.20 -4.02 -15.02
C GLY A 157 3.96 -4.59 -13.82
N GLY A 158 3.71 -5.85 -13.41
CA GLY A 158 4.45 -6.53 -12.36
C GLY A 158 5.78 -7.09 -12.86
N LEU A 159 6.77 -7.27 -11.98
CA LEU A 159 8.07 -7.85 -12.34
C LEU A 159 7.93 -9.29 -12.82
N ALA A 160 8.25 -9.54 -14.09
CA ALA A 160 8.14 -10.85 -14.72
C ALA A 160 9.49 -11.53 -14.93
N ALA A 161 10.53 -10.73 -15.19
CA ALA A 161 11.87 -11.23 -15.43
C ALA A 161 12.93 -10.16 -15.12
N THR A 162 14.15 -10.63 -14.94
CA THR A 162 15.33 -9.77 -14.95
C THR A 162 16.30 -10.20 -16.06
N THR A 163 17.00 -9.23 -16.65
CA THR A 163 18.05 -9.51 -17.64
C THR A 163 19.39 -8.91 -17.25
N SER A 164 20.48 -9.62 -17.56
CA SER A 164 21.85 -9.13 -17.34
C SER A 164 22.32 -8.21 -18.48
N ALA A 165 23.48 -7.57 -18.32
CA ALA A 165 24.14 -6.83 -19.41
C ALA A 165 24.36 -7.69 -20.67
N THR A 166 24.63 -8.99 -20.48
CA THR A 166 25.02 -9.96 -21.48
C THR A 166 23.86 -10.79 -22.04
N GLY A 167 22.64 -10.59 -21.54
CA GLY A 167 21.42 -11.23 -22.05
C GLY A 167 20.94 -12.45 -21.26
N ASP A 168 21.58 -12.78 -20.13
CA ASP A 168 21.05 -13.81 -19.21
C ASP A 168 19.68 -13.37 -18.72
N THR A 169 18.74 -14.31 -18.67
CA THR A 169 17.35 -14.03 -18.28
C THR A 169 16.94 -14.93 -17.12
N THR A 170 16.39 -14.32 -16.07
CA THR A 170 15.83 -15.02 -14.91
C THR A 170 14.37 -14.61 -14.74
N LEU A 171 13.45 -15.56 -14.93
CA LEU A 171 12.03 -15.34 -14.68
C LEU A 171 11.79 -15.15 -13.17
N GLN A 172 10.90 -14.23 -12.84
CA GLN A 172 10.44 -13.92 -11.49
C GLN A 172 8.97 -14.36 -11.42
N LEU A 173 8.71 -15.52 -10.81
CA LEU A 173 7.37 -16.11 -10.79
C LEU A 173 6.67 -15.68 -9.52
N ALA A 174 5.78 -14.70 -9.67
CA ALA A 174 4.95 -14.16 -8.59
C ALA A 174 3.76 -15.07 -8.29
N ASP A 175 3.33 -15.12 -7.03
CA ASP A 175 2.04 -15.67 -6.63
C ASP A 175 0.89 -14.66 -6.79
N LEU A 176 -0.30 -14.98 -6.28
CA LEU A 176 -1.47 -14.10 -6.37
C LEU A 176 -1.41 -12.87 -5.45
N HIS A 177 -0.59 -12.93 -4.39
CA HIS A 177 -0.35 -11.78 -3.52
C HIS A 177 0.67 -10.82 -4.16
N GLY A 178 1.52 -11.33 -5.05
CA GLY A 178 2.56 -10.59 -5.74
C GLY A 178 3.96 -10.88 -5.20
N ASP A 179 4.12 -11.95 -4.44
CA ASP A 179 5.38 -12.39 -3.85
C ASP A 179 6.12 -13.29 -4.83
N ILE A 180 7.43 -13.07 -5.01
CA ILE A 180 8.24 -13.91 -5.90
C ILE A 180 8.58 -15.21 -5.19
N GLY A 181 7.72 -16.22 -5.35
CA GLY A 181 7.91 -17.55 -4.75
C GLY A 181 8.95 -18.40 -5.49
N VAL A 182 9.20 -18.15 -6.78
CA VAL A 182 10.19 -18.89 -7.56
C VAL A 182 10.96 -17.99 -8.52
N THR A 183 12.26 -18.20 -8.63
CA THR A 183 13.07 -17.66 -9.74
C THR A 183 13.59 -18.78 -10.62
N LEU A 184 13.56 -18.61 -11.94
CA LEU A 184 14.05 -19.61 -12.91
C LEU A 184 15.03 -18.98 -13.89
N ALA A 185 16.29 -19.41 -13.86
CA ALA A 185 17.29 -19.03 -14.85
C ALA A 185 17.03 -19.78 -16.17
N VAL A 186 16.69 -19.04 -17.24
CA VAL A 186 16.24 -19.63 -18.52
C VAL A 186 17.35 -20.42 -19.22
N SER A 187 18.60 -19.97 -19.12
CA SER A 187 19.74 -20.59 -19.80
C SER A 187 20.15 -21.93 -19.19
N THR A 188 19.97 -22.11 -17.88
CA THR A 188 20.43 -23.31 -17.15
C THR A 188 19.28 -24.19 -16.66
N GLY A 189 18.06 -23.67 -16.58
CA GLY A 189 16.93 -24.32 -15.93
C GLY A 189 17.02 -24.35 -14.40
N ALA A 190 17.99 -23.65 -13.80
CA ALA A 190 18.14 -23.59 -12.35
C ALA A 190 17.00 -22.80 -11.71
N ALA A 191 16.33 -23.41 -10.73
CA ALA A 191 15.22 -22.82 -10.00
C ALA A 191 15.57 -22.65 -8.52
N ASN A 192 15.20 -21.51 -7.95
CA ASN A 192 15.18 -21.28 -6.50
C ASN A 192 13.75 -21.04 -6.05
N SER A 193 13.37 -21.64 -4.93
CA SER A 193 12.09 -21.42 -4.27
C SER A 193 12.28 -20.58 -3.03
N TYR A 194 11.32 -19.69 -2.79
CA TYR A 194 11.28 -18.80 -1.65
C TYR A 194 9.94 -18.96 -0.93
N ASN A 195 9.98 -18.91 0.39
CA ASN A 195 8.78 -18.92 1.24
C ASN A 195 8.81 -17.67 2.10
N TYR A 196 7.64 -17.07 2.27
CA TYR A 196 7.40 -15.91 3.09
C TYR A 196 6.23 -16.23 4.02
N ASP A 197 6.29 -15.74 5.26
CA ASP A 197 5.07 -15.69 6.08
C ASP A 197 4.17 -14.53 5.63
N GLU A 198 3.01 -14.41 6.27
CA GLU A 198 1.99 -13.41 5.95
C GLU A 198 2.51 -11.97 6.01
N TYR A 199 3.56 -11.71 6.80
CA TYR A 199 4.15 -10.39 7.00
C TYR A 199 5.50 -10.24 6.29
N GLY A 200 5.91 -11.21 5.47
CA GLY A 200 7.12 -11.15 4.65
C GLY A 200 8.40 -11.68 5.29
N ASN A 201 8.34 -12.34 6.45
CA ASN A 201 9.53 -12.97 7.04
C ASN A 201 9.99 -14.16 6.20
N THR A 202 11.30 -14.31 6.03
CA THR A 202 11.89 -15.39 5.26
C THR A 202 13.27 -15.79 5.78
N THR A 203 13.64 -17.04 5.54
CA THR A 203 14.99 -17.57 5.81
C THR A 203 15.90 -17.53 4.58
N ASN A 204 15.36 -17.21 3.40
CA ASN A 204 16.10 -17.13 2.14
C ASN A 204 15.82 -15.79 1.47
N PRO A 205 16.44 -14.70 1.96
CA PRO A 205 16.15 -13.36 1.46
C PRO A 205 16.60 -13.20 0.00
N SER A 206 15.76 -12.52 -0.76
CA SER A 206 16.04 -12.06 -2.12
C SER A 206 15.70 -10.58 -2.18
N ARG A 207 16.38 -9.81 -3.05
CA ARG A 207 16.10 -8.38 -3.23
C ARG A 207 14.62 -8.14 -3.51
N TYR A 208 14.04 -8.88 -4.46
CA TYR A 208 12.62 -8.80 -4.80
C TYR A 208 11.98 -10.14 -4.44
N GLY A 209 11.59 -10.28 -3.18
CA GLY A 209 10.96 -11.47 -2.61
C GLY A 209 9.47 -11.23 -2.35
N TRP A 210 9.11 -11.09 -1.08
CA TRP A 210 7.79 -10.59 -0.66
C TRP A 210 7.51 -9.23 -1.29
N LEU A 211 6.35 -9.08 -1.93
CA LEU A 211 5.94 -7.94 -2.77
C LEU A 211 6.91 -7.65 -3.93
N GLY A 212 7.67 -8.65 -4.38
CA GLY A 212 8.69 -8.49 -5.40
C GLY A 212 8.13 -8.21 -6.80
N SER A 213 6.87 -8.59 -7.09
CA SER A 213 6.18 -8.17 -8.31
C SER A 213 6.07 -6.64 -8.41
N ALA A 214 5.94 -5.95 -7.29
CA ALA A 214 5.94 -4.49 -7.20
C ALA A 214 7.36 -3.90 -7.02
N GLN A 215 8.41 -4.71 -7.16
CA GLN A 215 9.82 -4.32 -7.02
C GLN A 215 10.16 -3.70 -5.66
N ARG A 216 9.53 -4.20 -4.59
CA ARG A 216 9.78 -3.74 -3.23
C ARG A 216 11.03 -4.43 -2.71
N ALA A 217 12.08 -3.65 -2.50
CA ALA A 217 13.40 -4.18 -2.19
C ALA A 217 13.53 -4.53 -0.70
N SER A 218 14.02 -5.72 -0.37
CA SER A 218 14.29 -6.16 1.00
C SER A 218 15.74 -6.63 1.23
N ASP A 219 16.66 -6.31 0.31
CA ASP A 219 18.10 -6.58 0.44
C ASP A 219 18.81 -5.58 1.38
N THR A 220 18.15 -5.14 2.45
CA THR A 220 18.73 -4.28 3.49
C THR A 220 19.42 -5.12 4.59
N PRO A 221 20.30 -4.52 5.42
CA PRO A 221 21.06 -5.26 6.44
C PRO A 221 20.24 -6.17 7.36
N THR A 222 19.02 -5.79 7.74
CA THR A 222 18.13 -6.59 8.59
C THR A 222 16.89 -7.14 7.88
N GLY A 223 16.80 -6.98 6.55
CA GLY A 223 15.64 -7.44 5.77
C GLY A 223 14.42 -6.51 5.87
N LEU A 224 14.63 -5.23 6.20
CA LEU A 224 13.57 -4.23 6.08
C LEU A 224 13.15 -4.10 4.63
N THR A 225 11.86 -3.92 4.39
CA THR A 225 11.34 -3.66 3.04
C THR A 225 11.26 -2.17 2.80
N LEU A 226 11.83 -1.70 1.69
CA LEU A 226 11.75 -0.33 1.21
C LEU A 226 10.37 -0.11 0.56
N MET A 227 9.45 0.50 1.31
CA MET A 227 8.03 0.69 0.94
C MET A 227 7.73 2.16 0.64
N GLY A 228 8.21 2.64 -0.50
CA GLY A 228 7.97 4.02 -0.93
C GLY A 228 8.46 5.04 0.11
N LEU A 229 7.53 5.65 0.84
CA LEU A 229 7.84 6.65 1.86
C LEU A 229 8.31 6.06 3.19
N ARG A 230 8.02 4.79 3.48
CA ARG A 230 8.26 4.18 4.79
C ARG A 230 9.15 2.93 4.70
N LEU A 231 9.87 2.66 5.77
CA LEU A 231 10.52 1.38 6.02
C LEU A 231 9.53 0.45 6.70
N TYR A 232 9.38 -0.74 6.16
CA TYR A 232 8.56 -1.79 6.75
C TYR A 232 9.44 -2.87 7.37
N SER A 233 9.09 -3.31 8.58
CA SER A 233 9.75 -4.39 9.30
C SER A 233 8.85 -5.64 9.28
N PRO A 234 9.22 -6.68 8.52
CA PRO A 234 8.52 -7.97 8.54
C PRO A 234 8.46 -8.60 9.94
N ALA A 235 9.54 -8.47 10.72
CA ALA A 235 9.65 -9.04 12.06
C ALA A 235 8.54 -8.52 13.00
N THR A 236 8.24 -7.23 12.92
CA THR A 236 7.16 -6.60 13.73
C THR A 236 5.85 -6.46 12.97
N GLY A 237 5.83 -6.73 11.66
CA GLY A 237 4.66 -6.60 10.79
C GLY A 237 4.14 -5.17 10.65
N ARG A 238 5.03 -4.16 10.73
CA ARG A 238 4.66 -2.74 10.88
C ARG A 238 5.69 -1.83 10.22
N PHE A 239 5.28 -0.60 9.91
CA PHE A 239 6.17 0.47 9.48
C PHE A 239 7.00 1.02 10.65
N LEU A 240 8.15 1.63 10.31
CA LEU A 240 9.08 2.25 11.26
C LEU A 240 8.98 3.79 11.28
N GLN A 241 8.07 4.36 10.49
CA GLN A 241 7.69 5.77 10.50
C GLN A 241 6.17 5.87 10.62
N THR A 242 5.70 6.96 11.23
CA THR A 242 4.27 7.30 11.26
C THR A 242 3.75 7.54 9.84
N ASP A 243 2.50 7.12 9.59
CA ASP A 243 1.81 7.33 8.33
C ASP A 243 1.68 8.82 8.00
N PRO A 244 2.18 9.29 6.84
CA PRO A 244 1.97 10.67 6.43
C PRO A 244 0.48 10.98 6.15
N VAL A 245 -0.34 9.96 5.91
CA VAL A 245 -1.78 10.08 5.66
C VAL A 245 -2.56 9.72 6.93
N SER A 246 -3.00 10.75 7.64
CA SER A 246 -3.76 10.57 8.88
C SER A 246 -5.04 9.76 8.64
N GLY A 247 -5.14 8.60 9.31
CA GLY A 247 -6.31 7.72 9.27
C GLY A 247 -6.40 6.80 8.06
N ALA A 248 -5.33 6.67 7.26
CA ALA A 248 -5.25 5.72 6.16
C ALA A 248 -5.25 4.25 6.63
N SER A 249 -4.51 3.98 7.71
CA SER A 249 -4.37 2.66 8.34
C SER A 249 -5.01 2.64 9.74
N ALA A 250 -5.07 1.46 10.35
CA ALA A 250 -5.72 1.24 11.64
C ALA A 250 -5.01 2.00 12.77
N ASN A 251 -3.70 2.20 12.64
CA ASN A 251 -2.89 3.12 13.44
C ASN A 251 -1.74 3.69 12.59
N GLY A 252 -0.93 4.57 13.18
CA GLY A 252 0.14 5.28 12.48
C GLY A 252 1.28 4.41 11.93
N TYR A 253 1.46 3.18 12.41
CA TYR A 253 2.54 2.28 11.97
C TYR A 253 2.00 0.97 11.39
N ASP A 254 0.69 0.82 11.30
CA ASP A 254 0.02 -0.39 10.86
C ASP A 254 0.26 -0.66 9.37
N TYR A 255 0.37 -1.94 9.05
CA TYR A 255 0.39 -2.42 7.68
C TYR A 255 -0.92 -3.16 7.41
N CYS A 256 -1.70 -2.63 6.48
CA CYS A 256 -2.89 -3.30 5.94
C CYS A 256 -4.00 -3.63 6.93
N ASN A 257 -4.17 -2.84 7.99
CA ASN A 257 -5.17 -3.05 9.04
C ASN A 257 -5.09 -4.46 9.64
N GLY A 258 -3.87 -4.98 9.81
CA GLY A 258 -3.61 -6.32 10.31
C GLY A 258 -3.97 -7.48 9.36
N ASP A 259 -4.31 -7.21 8.09
CA ASP A 259 -4.64 -8.21 7.07
C ASP A 259 -3.68 -8.14 5.87
N PRO A 260 -2.41 -8.56 6.04
CA PRO A 260 -1.41 -8.49 4.99
C PRO A 260 -1.62 -9.52 3.88
N ILE A 261 -2.56 -10.47 4.04
CA ILE A 261 -2.88 -11.47 3.00
C ILE A 261 -3.78 -10.85 1.92
N ASN A 262 -4.76 -10.03 2.34
CA ASN A 262 -5.78 -9.48 1.44
C ASN A 262 -5.54 -8.02 1.05
N CYS A 263 -4.42 -7.44 1.47
CA CYS A 263 -4.08 -6.05 1.26
C CYS A 263 -2.58 -5.83 1.05
N THR A 264 -2.25 -4.80 0.29
CA THR A 264 -0.89 -4.26 0.18
C THR A 264 -0.83 -2.76 0.39
N ASP A 265 0.22 -2.25 1.04
CA ASP A 265 0.56 -0.81 1.09
C ASP A 265 1.93 -0.57 0.45
N LEU A 266 1.96 -0.58 -0.89
CA LEU A 266 3.19 -0.58 -1.68
C LEU A 266 3.96 0.75 -1.68
N ASP A 267 3.28 1.85 -1.36
CA ASP A 267 3.84 3.21 -1.35
C ASP A 267 4.06 3.76 0.07
N GLY A 268 3.68 2.99 1.10
CA GLY A 268 3.82 3.37 2.49
C GLY A 268 2.92 4.55 2.84
N GLN A 269 1.71 4.62 2.29
CA GLN A 269 0.74 5.69 2.59
C GLN A 269 -0.68 5.16 2.77
N CYS A 270 -1.03 4.07 2.09
CA CYS A 270 -2.42 3.69 1.92
C CYS A 270 -2.58 2.18 1.69
N PRO A 271 -3.22 1.46 2.64
CA PRO A 271 -3.69 0.09 2.43
C PRO A 271 -4.60 -0.05 1.19
N LYS A 272 -4.24 -0.97 0.29
CA LYS A 272 -5.01 -1.33 -0.91
C LYS A 272 -5.55 -2.75 -0.77
N PHE A 273 -6.84 -2.86 -0.51
CA PHE A 273 -7.53 -4.15 -0.36
C PHE A 273 -7.91 -4.74 -1.72
N ILE A 274 -7.55 -6.01 -1.94
CA ILE A 274 -7.86 -6.77 -3.17
C ILE A 274 -9.38 -6.86 -3.41
N SER A 275 -10.17 -6.89 -2.33
CA SER A 275 -11.64 -7.04 -2.37
C SER A 275 -12.44 -5.73 -2.26
N HIS A 276 -11.79 -4.59 -1.96
CA HIS A 276 -12.47 -3.33 -1.64
C HIS A 276 -11.86 -2.12 -2.37
N PRO A 277 -12.06 -1.98 -3.70
CA PRO A 277 -11.50 -0.88 -4.49
C PRO A 277 -11.95 0.52 -4.02
N ILE A 278 -13.08 0.61 -3.31
CA ILE A 278 -13.63 1.87 -2.78
C ILE A 278 -12.80 2.42 -1.60
N ALA A 279 -12.22 1.56 -0.74
CA ALA A 279 -11.38 1.99 0.36
C ALA A 279 -10.02 2.51 -0.15
N SER A 280 -9.45 1.82 -1.14
CA SER A 280 -8.23 2.23 -1.86
C SER A 280 -8.39 3.57 -2.59
N ALA A 281 -9.56 3.82 -3.18
CA ALA A 281 -9.88 5.09 -3.85
C ALA A 281 -10.04 6.28 -2.89
N ALA A 282 -10.60 6.06 -1.70
CA ALA A 282 -10.77 7.11 -0.69
C ALA A 282 -9.43 7.57 -0.11
N CYS A 283 -8.47 6.66 0.06
CA CYS A 283 -7.13 6.99 0.52
C CYS A 283 -6.31 7.73 -0.55
N LYS A 284 -6.34 7.28 -1.82
CA LYS A 284 -5.69 7.98 -2.94
C LYS A 284 -6.23 9.40 -3.20
N ALA A 285 -7.51 9.64 -2.92
CA ALA A 285 -8.08 10.97 -3.03
C ALA A 285 -7.63 11.93 -1.91
N ALA A 286 -7.19 11.39 -0.76
CA ALA A 286 -6.62 12.18 0.32
C ALA A 286 -5.15 12.58 0.03
N THR A 287 -4.41 11.78 -0.74
CA THR A 287 -3.00 12.04 -1.10
C THR A 287 -2.83 12.90 -2.36
N ASN A 288 -3.62 12.66 -3.42
CA ASN A 288 -3.43 13.32 -4.73
C ASN A 288 -4.47 14.41 -5.05
N GLY A 289 -5.33 14.76 -4.09
CA GLY A 289 -6.50 15.60 -4.35
C GLY A 289 -7.64 14.85 -5.06
N THR A 290 -8.81 15.48 -5.10
CA THR A 290 -10.13 14.89 -5.44
C THR A 290 -10.31 14.30 -6.84
N GLU A 291 -9.32 14.38 -7.73
CA GLU A 291 -9.45 13.92 -9.12
C GLU A 291 -9.51 12.39 -9.26
N TYR A 292 -9.00 11.62 -8.30
CA TYR A 292 -8.90 10.15 -8.39
C TYR A 292 -10.18 9.39 -7.96
N LEU A 293 -11.02 9.99 -7.10
CA LEU A 293 -12.32 9.42 -6.68
C LEU A 293 -13.29 9.25 -7.88
N ILE A 294 -13.11 10.09 -8.91
CA ILE A 294 -13.93 10.17 -10.12
C ILE A 294 -13.70 8.96 -11.04
N VAL A 295 -12.47 8.45 -11.10
CA VAL A 295 -12.09 7.33 -11.99
C VAL A 295 -12.57 5.99 -11.44
N VAL A 296 -12.37 5.72 -10.15
CA VAL A 296 -12.71 4.42 -9.55
C VAL A 296 -14.23 4.24 -9.38
N ALA A 297 -14.97 5.31 -9.07
CA ALA A 297 -16.43 5.27 -9.06
C ALA A 297 -17.01 5.11 -10.48
N GLY A 298 -16.35 5.67 -11.50
CA GLY A 298 -16.70 5.51 -12.91
C GLY A 298 -16.50 4.08 -13.41
N GLU A 299 -15.36 3.45 -13.09
CA GLU A 299 -15.04 2.10 -13.53
C GLU A 299 -15.89 1.03 -12.84
N ALA A 300 -16.10 1.14 -11.52
CA ALA A 300 -16.98 0.22 -10.78
C ALA A 300 -18.46 0.32 -11.23
N PHE A 301 -18.90 1.51 -11.66
CA PHE A 301 -20.24 1.73 -12.18
C PHE A 301 -20.41 1.22 -13.62
N CYS A 302 -19.38 1.38 -14.47
CA CYS A 302 -19.35 0.77 -15.81
C CYS A 302 -19.38 -0.77 -15.73
N ALA A 303 -18.58 -1.37 -14.86
CA ALA A 303 -18.54 -2.84 -14.71
C ALA A 303 -19.87 -3.45 -14.23
N ALA A 304 -20.65 -2.73 -13.41
CA ALA A 304 -21.92 -3.23 -12.85
C ALA A 304 -23.13 -3.08 -13.79
N VAL A 305 -23.02 -2.35 -14.91
CA VAL A 305 -24.15 -2.02 -15.80
C VAL A 305 -23.96 -2.52 -17.25
N LEU A 306 -22.76 -2.96 -17.62
CA LEU A 306 -22.43 -3.35 -19.01
C LEU A 306 -22.86 -4.77 -19.41
N THR A 307 -24.16 -5.04 -19.45
CA THR A 307 -24.67 -5.99 -20.46
C THR A 307 -25.29 -5.31 -21.67
N GLU A 308 -25.67 -4.02 -21.63
CA GLU A 308 -26.23 -3.35 -22.82
C GLU A 308 -25.87 -1.84 -22.86
N ILE A 309 -25.24 -1.40 -23.96
CA ILE A 309 -25.09 -0.01 -24.47
C ILE A 309 -23.73 0.69 -24.17
N LEU A 310 -22.86 0.76 -25.20
CA LEU A 310 -21.48 1.28 -25.17
C LEU A 310 -21.26 2.82 -25.21
N PRO A 311 -22.12 3.70 -25.76
CA PRO A 311 -21.78 5.13 -25.89
C PRO A 311 -22.15 6.04 -24.69
N VAL A 312 -22.47 5.49 -23.51
CA VAL A 312 -23.00 6.26 -22.35
C VAL A 312 -21.91 6.60 -21.30
N CYS A 313 -20.75 5.96 -21.36
CA CYS A 313 -19.76 5.97 -20.27
C CYS A 313 -19.13 7.35 -20.01
N SER A 314 -18.88 8.16 -21.05
CA SER A 314 -18.22 9.48 -20.91
C SER A 314 -19.09 10.51 -20.18
N GLY A 315 -20.42 10.46 -20.39
CA GLY A 315 -21.37 11.31 -19.66
C GLY A 315 -21.52 10.90 -18.21
N ILE A 316 -21.50 9.60 -17.92
CA ILE A 316 -21.67 9.11 -16.55
C ILE A 316 -20.51 9.56 -15.66
N VAL A 317 -19.27 9.53 -16.15
CA VAL A 317 -18.08 10.00 -15.42
C VAL A 317 -18.16 11.50 -15.08
N THR A 318 -18.69 12.31 -15.99
CA THR A 318 -18.86 13.76 -15.75
C THR A 318 -20.04 14.07 -14.81
N GLY A 319 -21.12 13.28 -14.87
CA GLY A 319 -22.24 13.37 -13.95
C GLY A 319 -21.93 12.94 -12.51
N THR A 320 -21.16 11.87 -12.32
CA THR A 320 -20.72 11.45 -10.98
C THR A 320 -19.80 12.48 -10.34
N ALA A 321 -18.93 13.13 -11.14
CA ALA A 321 -18.04 14.19 -10.69
C ALA A 321 -18.82 15.42 -10.17
N SER A 322 -19.83 15.91 -10.90
CA SER A 322 -20.60 17.10 -10.49
C SER A 322 -21.39 16.89 -9.20
N ALA A 323 -22.04 15.73 -9.04
CA ALA A 323 -22.80 15.40 -7.84
C ALA A 323 -21.90 15.18 -6.61
N ALA A 324 -20.69 14.66 -6.81
CA ALA A 324 -19.69 14.54 -5.76
C ALA A 324 -19.16 15.92 -5.31
N SER A 325 -18.91 16.84 -6.25
CA SER A 325 -18.55 18.23 -5.94
C SER A 325 -19.67 18.95 -5.16
N TYR A 326 -20.93 18.79 -5.58
CA TYR A 326 -22.07 19.36 -4.85
C TYR A 326 -22.21 18.82 -3.42
N PHE A 327 -21.99 17.52 -3.22
CA PHE A 327 -22.01 16.90 -1.88
C PHE A 327 -20.97 17.54 -0.95
N VAL A 328 -19.73 17.71 -1.42
CA VAL A 328 -18.64 18.29 -0.62
C VAL A 328 -18.90 19.76 -0.29
N GLU A 329 -19.43 20.53 -1.24
CA GLU A 329 -19.68 21.97 -1.06
C GLU A 329 -20.85 22.26 -0.11
N THR A 330 -21.93 21.47 -0.16
CA THR A 330 -23.18 21.83 0.52
C THR A 330 -23.47 21.03 1.80
N ARG A 331 -22.81 19.87 2.00
CA ARG A 331 -23.02 19.00 3.19
C ARG A 331 -22.58 19.67 4.48
N TRP A 332 -21.51 20.46 4.42
CA TRP A 332 -21.00 21.15 5.60
C TRP A 332 -21.71 22.45 5.92
N ASP A 333 -22.45 23.03 4.98
CA ASP A 333 -23.21 24.27 5.19
C ASP A 333 -24.71 24.02 5.48
N GLY A 334 -25.13 22.76 5.60
CA GLY A 334 -26.49 22.37 6.00
C GLY A 334 -27.54 22.47 4.89
N GLY A 335 -27.13 22.81 3.66
CA GLY A 335 -28.01 22.96 2.50
C GLY A 335 -28.13 21.70 1.61
N PHE A 336 -27.51 20.59 2.01
CA PHE A 336 -27.45 19.39 1.17
C PHE A 336 -28.81 18.67 1.07
N SER A 337 -29.25 18.44 -0.16
CA SER A 337 -30.42 17.63 -0.51
C SER A 337 -30.04 16.60 -1.56
N TRP A 338 -30.41 15.35 -1.30
CA TRP A 338 -30.23 14.24 -2.24
C TRP A 338 -31.02 14.44 -3.55
N GLY A 339 -32.12 15.19 -3.51
CA GLY A 339 -32.88 15.52 -4.72
C GLY A 339 -32.06 16.35 -5.70
N THR A 340 -31.39 17.38 -5.21
CA THR A 340 -30.59 18.30 -6.03
C THR A 340 -29.31 17.64 -6.55
N ALA A 341 -28.67 16.80 -5.73
CA ALA A 341 -27.49 16.03 -6.15
C ALA A 341 -27.81 15.07 -7.31
N ILE A 342 -29.02 14.51 -7.34
CA ILE A 342 -29.49 13.66 -8.44
C ILE A 342 -29.79 14.51 -9.69
N GLU A 343 -30.35 15.71 -9.53
CA GLU A 343 -30.60 16.64 -10.64
C GLU A 343 -29.29 17.13 -11.29
N ASP A 344 -28.25 17.38 -10.50
CA ASP A 344 -26.92 17.77 -11.00
C ASP A 344 -26.18 16.60 -11.68
N PHE A 345 -26.30 15.39 -11.12
CA PHE A 345 -25.80 14.16 -11.76
C PHE A 345 -26.43 13.98 -13.15
N VAL A 346 -27.75 14.09 -13.24
CA VAL A 346 -28.50 13.90 -14.50
C VAL A 346 -28.16 15.01 -15.50
N SER A 347 -28.07 16.26 -15.05
CA SER A 347 -27.79 17.41 -15.91
C SER A 347 -26.39 17.33 -16.51
N ALA A 348 -25.38 16.97 -15.71
CA ALA A 348 -24.01 16.80 -16.19
C ALA A 348 -23.81 15.52 -17.01
N ALA A 349 -24.49 14.41 -16.67
CA ALA A 349 -24.44 13.19 -17.48
C ALA A 349 -25.07 13.37 -18.88
N ILE A 350 -26.12 14.20 -18.96
CA ILE A 350 -26.72 14.61 -20.23
C ILE A 350 -25.76 15.55 -21.01
N ALA A 351 -25.02 16.41 -20.32
CA ALA A 351 -24.08 17.34 -20.95
C ALA A 351 -22.81 16.66 -21.50
N GLY A 352 -22.26 15.66 -20.80
CA GLY A 352 -20.97 15.04 -21.15
C GLY A 352 -21.03 13.80 -22.04
N GLY A 353 -22.21 13.19 -22.24
CA GLY A 353 -22.31 11.87 -22.89
C GLY A 353 -22.90 11.84 -24.29
N ILE A 354 -24.04 12.49 -24.52
CA ILE A 354 -24.83 12.28 -25.74
C ILE A 354 -25.66 13.55 -25.98
N GLY A 355 -25.63 14.11 -27.20
CA GLY A 355 -26.38 15.32 -27.57
C GLY A 355 -27.75 15.37 -26.90
N GLY A 356 -28.00 16.42 -26.11
CA GLY A 356 -28.96 16.44 -24.99
C GLY A 356 -30.41 16.04 -25.30
N ALA A 357 -30.79 15.87 -26.57
CA ALA A 357 -32.07 15.32 -26.98
C ALA A 357 -32.21 13.79 -26.80
N VAL A 358 -31.14 13.02 -27.02
CA VAL A 358 -31.17 11.54 -26.97
C VAL A 358 -31.19 11.04 -25.53
N ALA A 359 -30.33 11.59 -24.67
CA ALA A 359 -30.30 11.26 -23.24
C ALA A 359 -31.61 11.65 -22.53
N LYS A 360 -32.17 12.82 -22.86
CA LYS A 360 -33.46 13.28 -22.30
C LYS A 360 -34.65 12.42 -22.72
N LYS A 361 -34.58 11.75 -23.89
CA LYS A 361 -35.56 10.72 -24.28
C LYS A 361 -35.35 9.42 -23.51
N PHE A 362 -34.11 8.95 -23.39
CA PHE A 362 -33.78 7.73 -22.64
C PHE A 362 -34.25 7.77 -21.19
N PHE A 363 -33.98 8.86 -20.46
CA PHE A 363 -34.40 8.99 -19.05
C PHE A 363 -35.92 9.10 -18.84
N LYS A 364 -36.69 9.38 -19.89
CA LYS A 364 -38.17 9.34 -19.85
C LYS A 364 -38.73 7.93 -20.03
N THR A 365 -37.95 6.99 -20.56
CA THR A 365 -38.37 5.58 -20.72
C THR A 365 -38.47 4.86 -19.37
N SER A 366 -39.19 3.73 -19.34
CA SER A 366 -39.27 2.88 -18.14
C SER A 366 -37.89 2.37 -17.71
N SER A 367 -37.02 2.05 -18.67
CA SER A 367 -35.64 1.62 -18.44
C SER A 367 -34.79 2.76 -17.85
N GLY A 368 -34.90 3.98 -18.39
CA GLY A 368 -34.21 5.15 -17.86
C GLY A 368 -34.66 5.53 -16.44
N LYS A 369 -35.95 5.42 -16.12
CA LYS A 369 -36.46 5.64 -14.75
C LYS A 369 -35.99 4.57 -13.77
N LYS A 370 -35.96 3.30 -14.19
CA LYS A 370 -35.39 2.19 -13.38
C LYS A 370 -33.91 2.40 -13.11
N PHE A 371 -33.16 2.85 -14.12
CA PHE A 371 -31.75 3.20 -14.00
C PHE A 371 -31.54 4.34 -12.98
N LEU A 372 -32.28 5.45 -13.08
CA LEU A 372 -32.18 6.57 -12.13
C LEU A 372 -32.49 6.16 -10.69
N ASN A 373 -33.49 5.29 -10.49
CA ASN A 373 -33.85 4.78 -9.17
C ASN A 373 -32.73 3.89 -8.59
N LYS A 374 -32.11 3.04 -9.42
CA LYS A 374 -31.00 2.18 -9.00
C LYS A 374 -29.74 2.99 -8.69
N ALA A 375 -29.41 3.98 -9.51
CA ALA A 375 -28.30 4.91 -9.30
C ALA A 375 -28.50 5.76 -8.04
N GLY A 376 -29.71 6.29 -7.81
CA GLY A 376 -30.06 7.03 -6.61
C GLY A 376 -29.91 6.19 -5.33
N LYS A 377 -30.38 4.94 -5.34
CA LYS A 377 -30.19 4.00 -4.20
C LYS A 377 -28.71 3.70 -3.94
N LEU A 378 -27.92 3.55 -5.00
CA LEU A 378 -26.48 3.31 -4.89
C LEU A 378 -25.75 4.53 -4.30
N LEU A 379 -26.07 5.74 -4.77
CA LEU A 379 -25.51 7.00 -4.25
C LEU A 379 -25.87 7.23 -2.78
N ILE A 380 -27.13 6.98 -2.40
CA ILE A 380 -27.58 7.03 -1.00
C ILE A 380 -26.85 5.97 -0.16
N GLY A 381 -26.66 4.76 -0.69
CA GLY A 381 -25.91 3.69 -0.03
C GLY A 381 -24.43 3.99 0.15
N LEU A 382 -23.80 4.64 -0.84
CA LEU A 382 -22.42 5.13 -0.73
C LEU A 382 -22.34 6.26 0.30
N GLY A 383 -23.26 7.22 0.23
CA GLY A 383 -23.34 8.36 1.13
C GLY A 383 -23.48 7.93 2.59
N THR A 384 -24.31 6.94 2.89
CA THR A 384 -24.49 6.42 4.26
C THR A 384 -23.27 5.66 4.77
N LYS A 385 -22.55 4.94 3.90
CA LYS A 385 -21.28 4.28 4.23
C LYS A 385 -20.15 5.29 4.47
N ILE A 386 -20.08 6.33 3.65
CA ILE A 386 -19.13 7.44 3.82
C ILE A 386 -19.48 8.22 5.09
N ASP A 387 -20.74 8.54 5.35
CA ASP A 387 -21.18 9.25 6.57
C ASP A 387 -20.87 8.43 7.83
N SER A 388 -21.00 7.10 7.76
CA SER A 388 -20.58 6.19 8.84
C SER A 388 -19.06 6.11 9.00
N ALA A 389 -18.28 6.20 7.91
CA ALA A 389 -16.82 6.27 7.97
C ALA A 389 -16.36 7.62 8.55
N VAL A 390 -16.96 8.72 8.11
CA VAL A 390 -16.67 10.08 8.56
C VAL A 390 -17.08 10.31 10.02
N HIS A 391 -18.20 9.77 10.50
CA HIS A 391 -18.55 9.84 11.92
C HIS A 391 -17.60 9.01 12.80
N ARG A 392 -17.06 7.90 12.28
CA ARG A 392 -15.98 7.14 12.96
C ARG A 392 -14.66 7.91 13.00
N ILE A 393 -14.37 8.72 11.98
CA ILE A 393 -13.18 9.58 11.90
C ILE A 393 -13.32 10.84 12.78
N ALA A 394 -14.47 11.53 12.72
CA ALA A 394 -14.72 12.80 13.42
C ALA A 394 -14.98 12.62 14.93
N GLY A 395 -15.33 11.40 15.36
CA GLY A 395 -15.61 11.09 16.77
C GLY A 395 -14.41 11.15 17.71
N LYS A 396 -13.17 11.21 17.20
CA LYS A 396 -11.98 11.16 18.07
C LYS A 396 -11.20 12.47 18.19
N HIS A 397 -10.99 13.27 17.15
CA HIS A 397 -10.26 14.53 17.31
C HIS A 397 -10.70 15.51 16.23
N ILE A 398 -11.15 16.72 16.63
CA ILE A 398 -10.88 18.02 16.00
C ILE A 398 -11.91 19.07 16.49
N LYS A 399 -11.50 19.86 17.49
CA LYS A 399 -11.94 21.26 17.69
C LYS A 399 -11.04 22.22 16.87
N ILE A 400 -10.67 21.85 15.64
CA ILE A 400 -10.08 22.83 14.70
C ILE A 400 -11.27 23.51 14.05
N GLY A 401 -11.44 24.80 14.37
CA GLY A 401 -12.60 25.57 13.96
C GLY A 401 -12.83 25.45 12.45
N ARG A 402 -14.00 24.90 12.10
CA ARG A 402 -14.61 24.75 10.75
C ARG A 402 -14.27 25.90 9.79
N ALA A 403 -14.19 27.12 10.29
CA ALA A 403 -13.83 28.30 9.50
C ALA A 403 -12.40 28.30 8.94
N LYS A 404 -11.40 27.77 9.66
CA LYS A 404 -9.99 27.76 9.20
C LYS A 404 -9.74 26.76 8.08
N LEU A 405 -10.41 25.59 8.12
CA LEU A 405 -10.29 24.55 7.09
C LEU A 405 -10.99 24.98 5.79
N VAL A 406 -12.21 25.52 5.89
CA VAL A 406 -12.97 26.02 4.73
C VAL A 406 -12.25 27.19 4.04
N ASN A 407 -11.60 28.08 4.79
CA ASN A 407 -10.89 29.22 4.20
C ASN A 407 -9.56 28.81 3.54
N LYS A 408 -8.93 27.72 4.01
CA LYS A 408 -7.74 27.14 3.36
C LYS A 408 -8.12 26.46 2.05
N LEU A 409 -9.24 25.73 2.02
CA LEU A 409 -9.78 25.09 0.80
C LEU A 409 -10.23 26.12 -0.25
N ARG A 410 -10.93 27.20 0.15
CA ARG A 410 -11.34 28.27 -0.79
C ARG A 410 -10.17 29.01 -1.45
N LYS A 411 -8.99 29.04 -0.82
CA LYS A 411 -7.78 29.65 -1.39
C LYS A 411 -7.03 28.74 -2.36
N MET A 412 -7.33 27.44 -2.39
CA MET A 412 -6.71 26.47 -3.30
C MET A 412 -7.53 26.25 -4.58
N VAL A 413 -8.77 26.76 -4.64
CA VAL A 413 -9.69 26.65 -5.79
C VAL A 413 -9.79 27.98 -6.59
N LYS A 414 -9.10 29.04 -6.16
CA LYS A 414 -8.86 30.26 -6.94
C LYS A 414 -7.40 30.31 -7.33
#